data_AF-A0A640W253-F1
#
_entry.id   AF-A0A640W253-F1
#
_cell.length_a   1.000
_cell.length_b   1.000
_cell.length_c   1.000
_cell.angle_alpha   90.00
_cell.angle_beta   90.00
_cell.angle_gamma   90.00
#
_symmetry.space_group_name_H-M   'P 1'
#
loop_
_entity.id
_entity.type
_entity.pdbx_description
1 polymer ?
#
loop_
_entity_poly.entity_id
_entity_poly.type
_entity_poly.pdbx_seq_one_letter_code
_entity_poly.pdbx_strand_id
1 'polypeptide(L)'
;KVVKIAQELKRKIKIIGSTDMTHYGPNYGFTPHGVGEEALKWVTEVNDKRMIDLFLSMKAQEILDEASKNGNCCCSAAAATAITALKAAGAKKGYLIDYYTSYEINPDFSFVGYAGVIY
;
A
#
# COMPACT_ATOMS: atom_id res chain seq x y z
N LYS A 1 -19.66 6.77 -4.73
CA LYS A 1 -20.59 7.90 -4.47
C LYS A 1 -19.91 9.26 -4.62
N VAL A 2 -18.76 9.53 -3.97
CA VAL A 2 -18.10 10.85 -4.02
C VAL A 2 -17.75 11.35 -5.44
N VAL A 3 -17.24 10.47 -6.31
CA VAL A 3 -16.90 10.83 -7.70
C VAL A 3 -18.13 11.25 -8.51
N LYS A 4 -19.23 10.49 -8.38
CA LYS A 4 -20.51 10.81 -9.03
C LYS A 4 -21.03 12.19 -8.60
N ILE A 5 -21.00 12.47 -7.30
CA ILE A 5 -21.40 13.77 -6.75
C ILE A 5 -20.51 14.89 -7.28
N ALA A 6 -19.19 14.68 -7.33
CA ALA A 6 -18.26 15.66 -7.88
C ALA A 6 -18.53 15.95 -9.37
N GLN A 7 -18.86 14.92 -10.16
CA GLN A 7 -19.24 15.07 -11.56
C GLN A 7 -20.56 15.85 -11.72
N GLU A 8 -21.60 15.51 -10.95
CA GLU A 8 -22.90 16.21 -10.94
C GLU A 8 -22.74 17.69 -10.58
N LEU A 9 -21.87 17.99 -9.61
CA LEU A 9 -21.57 19.36 -9.17
C LEU A 9 -20.50 20.08 -10.01
N LYS A 10 -19.98 19.45 -11.07
CA LYS A 10 -18.88 19.96 -11.91
C LYS A 10 -17.66 20.43 -11.11
N ARG A 11 -17.29 19.66 -10.07
CA ARG A 11 -16.12 19.93 -9.20
C ARG A 11 -14.94 19.05 -9.56
N LYS A 12 -13.75 19.63 -9.53
CA LYS A 12 -12.48 18.89 -9.59
C LYS A 12 -12.13 18.42 -8.17
N ILE A 13 -11.76 17.15 -8.05
CA ILE A 13 -11.36 16.56 -6.77
C ILE A 13 -10.00 15.87 -6.93
N LYS A 14 -9.27 15.77 -5.82
CA LYS A 14 -8.12 14.88 -5.67
C LYS A 14 -8.51 13.79 -4.67
N ILE A 15 -8.08 12.56 -4.93
CA ILE A 15 -8.34 11.41 -4.07
C ILE A 15 -6.99 10.96 -3.51
N ILE A 16 -6.90 10.83 -2.20
CA ILE A 16 -5.68 10.41 -1.50
C ILE A 16 -6.04 9.21 -0.63
N GLY A 17 -5.31 8.11 -0.82
CA GLY A 17 -5.31 6.97 0.09
C GLY A 17 -4.04 7.03 0.94
N SER A 18 -4.19 6.92 2.26
CA SER A 18 -3.06 6.93 3.19
C SER A 18 -2.92 5.54 3.81
N THR A 19 -1.73 4.95 3.68
CA THR A 19 -1.35 3.70 4.31
C THR A 19 0.17 3.57 4.27
N ASP A 20 0.74 2.96 5.30
CA ASP A 20 2.08 2.38 5.24
C ASP A 20 1.99 0.92 4.78
N MET A 21 3.13 0.33 4.46
CA MET A 21 3.25 -1.07 4.01
C MET A 21 3.46 -2.02 5.20
N THR A 22 4.35 -3.01 5.10
CA THR A 22 4.63 -3.91 6.22
C THR A 22 5.26 -3.15 7.39
N HIS A 23 4.66 -3.27 8.57
CA HIS A 23 5.30 -2.93 9.84
C HIS A 23 6.01 -4.19 10.37
N TYR A 24 7.29 -4.33 10.05
CA TYR A 24 8.06 -5.55 10.33
C TYR A 24 8.91 -5.41 11.58
N GLY A 25 9.01 -6.47 12.37
CA GLY A 25 9.97 -6.58 13.47
C GLY A 25 9.35 -6.74 14.85
N PRO A 26 10.20 -6.93 15.88
CA PRO A 26 9.77 -7.17 17.25
C PRO A 26 8.81 -6.11 17.81
N ASN A 27 9.00 -4.83 17.45
CA ASN A 27 8.16 -3.73 17.93
C ASN A 27 6.70 -3.83 17.46
N TYR A 28 6.44 -4.58 16.39
CA TYR A 28 5.12 -4.78 15.81
C TYR A 28 4.58 -6.19 16.03
N GLY A 29 5.34 -7.06 16.71
CA GLY A 29 4.97 -8.46 16.90
C GLY A 29 4.89 -9.26 15.60
N PHE A 30 5.56 -8.80 14.54
CA PHE A 30 5.48 -9.39 13.20
C PHE A 30 6.88 -9.77 12.70
N THR A 31 7.28 -11.01 12.96
CA THR A 31 8.59 -11.56 12.56
C THR A 31 8.49 -12.96 11.91
N PRO A 32 7.57 -13.17 10.95
CA PRO A 32 7.36 -14.50 10.34
C PRO A 32 8.60 -15.09 9.65
N HIS A 33 9.57 -14.24 9.28
CA HIS A 33 10.83 -14.62 8.64
C HIS A 33 12.06 -14.30 9.50
N GLY A 34 11.89 -14.20 10.82
CA GLY A 34 12.98 -13.87 11.74
C GLY A 34 13.39 -12.40 11.67
N VAL A 35 14.68 -12.11 11.83
CA VAL A 35 15.25 -10.75 11.81
C VAL A 35 16.50 -10.70 10.94
N GLY A 36 16.93 -9.50 10.55
CA GLY A 36 18.14 -9.28 9.75
C GLY A 36 17.87 -9.19 8.25
N GLU A 37 18.93 -9.32 7.45
CA GLU A 37 18.90 -9.05 6.00
C GLU A 37 17.91 -9.93 5.24
N GLU A 38 17.79 -11.21 5.58
CA GLU A 38 16.83 -12.11 4.93
C GLU A 38 15.37 -11.71 5.19
N ALA A 39 15.09 -11.20 6.40
CA ALA A 39 13.77 -10.68 6.73
C ALA A 39 13.48 -9.40 5.95
N LEU A 40 14.44 -8.48 5.86
CA LEU A 40 14.34 -7.27 5.04
C LEU A 40 14.07 -7.62 3.57
N LYS A 41 14.85 -8.55 3.01
CA LYS A 41 14.70 -9.00 1.63
C LYS A 41 13.32 -9.60 1.37
N TRP A 42 12.82 -10.42 2.29
CA TRP A 42 11.47 -10.96 2.16
C TRP A 42 10.40 -9.86 2.20
N VAL A 43 10.53 -8.88 3.10
CA VAL A 43 9.58 -7.76 3.15
C VAL A 43 9.58 -6.99 1.84
N THR A 44 10.75 -6.59 1.33
CA THR A 44 10.86 -5.72 0.16
C THR A 44 10.54 -6.45 -1.16
N GLU A 45 11.10 -7.64 -1.36
CA GLU A 45 10.99 -8.36 -2.63
C GLU A 45 9.73 -9.21 -2.75
N VAL A 46 9.10 -9.56 -1.63
CA VAL A 46 7.94 -10.48 -1.60
C VAL A 46 6.72 -9.85 -0.96
N ASN A 47 6.82 -9.38 0.29
CA ASN A 47 5.63 -9.00 1.04
C ASN A 47 5.02 -7.68 0.54
N ASP A 48 5.81 -6.61 0.52
CA ASP A 48 5.38 -5.30 0.04
C ASP A 48 5.20 -5.30 -1.47
N LYS A 49 6.06 -6.00 -2.21
CA LYS A 49 5.95 -6.12 -3.67
C LYS A 49 4.57 -6.64 -4.10
N ARG A 50 4.04 -7.67 -3.43
CA ARG A 50 2.68 -8.20 -3.72
C ARG A 50 1.62 -7.12 -3.58
N MET A 51 1.64 -6.35 -2.50
CA MET A 51 0.67 -5.28 -2.27
C MET A 51 0.83 -4.13 -3.27
N ILE A 52 2.07 -3.74 -3.60
CA ILE A 52 2.36 -2.74 -4.63
C ILE A 52 1.80 -3.18 -5.99
N ASP A 53 2.01 -4.44 -6.38
CA ASP A 53 1.49 -4.96 -7.66
C ASP A 53 -0.05 -4.88 -7.72
N LEU A 54 -0.75 -5.08 -6.58
CA LEU A 54 -2.20 -4.89 -6.47
C LEU A 54 -2.63 -3.42 -6.57
N PHE A 55 -1.85 -2.50 -6.00
CA PHE A 55 -2.05 -1.05 -6.16
C PHE A 55 -1.94 -0.65 -7.63
N LEU A 56 -0.84 -1.03 -8.28
CA LEU A 56 -0.57 -0.72 -9.70
C LEU A 56 -1.65 -1.31 -10.63
N SER A 57 -2.13 -2.51 -10.31
CA SER A 57 -3.18 -3.19 -11.07
C SER A 57 -4.61 -2.78 -10.67
N MET A 58 -4.76 -1.86 -9.71
CA MET A 58 -6.03 -1.35 -9.19
C MET A 58 -7.02 -2.46 -8.76
N LYS A 59 -6.50 -3.49 -8.08
CA LYS A 59 -7.27 -4.66 -7.60
C LYS A 59 -7.83 -4.44 -6.19
N ALA A 60 -8.77 -3.49 -6.07
CA ALA A 60 -9.30 -3.03 -4.78
C ALA A 60 -9.79 -4.15 -3.82
N GLN A 61 -10.46 -5.18 -4.34
CA GLN A 61 -10.95 -6.28 -3.50
C GLN A 61 -9.80 -7.17 -3.01
N GLU A 62 -8.84 -7.47 -3.89
CA GLU A 62 -7.69 -8.33 -3.59
C GLU A 62 -6.76 -7.69 -2.55
N ILE A 63 -6.72 -6.35 -2.47
CA ILE A 63 -5.96 -5.61 -1.42
C ILE A 63 -6.42 -5.98 -0.01
N LEU A 64 -7.72 -6.11 0.21
CA LEU A 64 -8.26 -6.44 1.54
C LEU A 64 -7.86 -7.85 1.95
N ASP A 65 -7.99 -8.80 1.02
CA ASP A 65 -7.65 -10.21 1.24
C ASP A 65 -6.14 -10.39 1.46
N GLU A 66 -5.31 -9.69 0.68
CA GLU A 66 -3.86 -9.74 0.79
C GLU A 66 -3.38 -9.16 2.14
N ALA A 67 -3.89 -7.99 2.53
CA ALA A 67 -3.53 -7.35 3.79
C ALA A 67 -3.95 -8.19 5.01
N SER A 68 -5.14 -8.80 4.97
CA SER A 68 -5.62 -9.66 6.05
C SER A 68 -4.79 -10.93 6.22
N LYS A 69 -4.15 -11.42 5.15
CA LYS A 69 -3.35 -12.65 5.18
C LYS A 69 -1.87 -12.37 5.49
N ASN A 70 -1.33 -11.25 5.03
CA ASN A 70 0.11 -11.01 5.01
C ASN A 70 0.58 -9.77 5.80
N GLY A 71 -0.34 -8.97 6.34
CA GLY A 71 0.02 -7.83 7.22
C GLY A 71 0.85 -6.73 6.54
N ASN A 72 0.76 -6.60 5.21
CA ASN A 72 1.59 -5.71 4.38
C ASN A 72 0.95 -4.36 4.04
N CYS A 73 -0.12 -3.98 4.76
CA CYS A 73 -0.83 -2.72 4.54
C CYS A 73 -1.66 -2.34 5.77
N CYS A 74 -1.26 -1.30 6.51
CA CYS A 74 -1.89 -0.96 7.79
C CYS A 74 -3.29 -0.36 7.64
N CYS A 75 -3.58 0.28 6.51
CA CYS A 75 -4.86 0.92 6.20
C CYS A 75 -5.41 0.43 4.84
N SER A 76 -5.48 -0.89 4.66
CA SER A 76 -5.92 -1.52 3.40
C SER A 76 -7.29 -1.06 2.91
N ALA A 77 -8.24 -0.82 3.81
CA ALA A 77 -9.56 -0.28 3.46
C ALA A 77 -9.49 1.15 2.91
N ALA A 78 -8.59 2.00 3.41
CA ALA A 78 -8.38 3.34 2.90
C ALA A 78 -7.79 3.29 1.48
N ALA A 79 -6.77 2.45 1.27
CA ALA A 79 -6.17 2.23 -0.05
C ALA A 79 -7.19 1.67 -1.06
N ALA A 80 -7.93 0.62 -0.69
CA ALA A 80 -8.94 0.00 -1.54
C ALA A 80 -10.08 0.98 -1.90
N THR A 81 -10.50 1.82 -0.94
CA THR A 81 -11.53 2.85 -1.17
C THR A 81 -11.03 3.93 -2.13
N ALA A 82 -9.80 4.41 -1.95
CA ALA A 82 -9.18 5.39 -2.83
C ALA A 82 -9.07 4.84 -4.28
N ILE A 83 -8.54 3.62 -4.44
CA ILE A 83 -8.44 2.96 -5.74
C ILE A 83 -9.81 2.77 -6.38
N THR A 84 -10.82 2.35 -5.62
CA THR A 84 -12.20 2.21 -6.12
C THR A 84 -12.75 3.54 -6.63
N ALA A 85 -12.51 4.63 -5.89
CA ALA A 85 -12.92 5.96 -6.32
C ALA A 85 -12.13 6.42 -7.57
N LEU A 86 -10.83 6.19 -7.64
CA LEU A 86 -10.00 6.51 -8.81
C LEU A 86 -10.45 5.74 -10.07
N LYS A 87 -10.81 4.45 -9.95
CA LYS A 87 -11.41 3.68 -11.05
C LYS A 87 -12.70 4.32 -11.54
N ALA A 88 -13.58 4.73 -10.61
CA ALA A 88 -14.82 5.43 -10.95
C ALA A 88 -14.56 6.80 -11.61
N ALA A 89 -13.41 7.43 -11.33
CA ALA A 89 -12.97 8.67 -11.97
C ALA A 89 -12.28 8.47 -13.33
N GLY A 90 -12.06 7.22 -13.75
CA GLY A 90 -11.51 6.85 -15.06
C GLY A 90 -10.05 6.39 -15.06
N ALA A 91 -9.39 6.28 -13.90
CA ALA A 91 -8.05 5.73 -13.81
C ALA A 91 -8.03 4.23 -14.16
N LYS A 92 -6.96 3.78 -14.84
CA LYS A 92 -6.84 2.42 -15.40
C LYS A 92 -5.72 1.59 -14.79
N LYS A 93 -4.67 2.24 -14.29
CA LYS A 93 -3.52 1.63 -13.63
C LYS A 93 -2.83 2.66 -12.74
N GLY A 94 -2.07 2.18 -11.76
CA GLY A 94 -1.16 3.01 -10.97
C GLY A 94 0.24 3.02 -11.56
N TYR A 95 1.05 3.97 -11.11
CA TYR A 95 2.48 4.08 -11.38
C TYR A 95 3.21 4.29 -10.06
N LEU A 96 4.18 3.43 -9.78
CA LEU A 96 5.04 3.56 -8.63
C LEU A 96 5.96 4.76 -8.86
N ILE A 97 5.92 5.72 -7.93
CA ILE A 97 6.86 6.85 -7.88
C ILE A 97 8.14 6.40 -7.20
N ASP A 98 8.00 5.80 -6.02
CA ASP A 98 9.12 5.32 -5.23
C ASP A 98 8.66 4.26 -4.22
N TYR A 99 9.61 3.44 -3.79
CA TYR A 99 9.46 2.50 -2.69
C TYR A 99 10.77 2.44 -1.90
N TYR A 100 10.67 2.59 -0.58
CA TYR A 100 11.80 2.46 0.33
C TYR A 100 11.32 2.00 1.71
N THR A 101 12.25 1.63 2.57
CA THR A 101 11.99 1.24 3.96
C THR A 101 12.65 2.20 4.93
N SER A 102 12.12 2.31 6.15
CA SER A 102 12.81 3.04 7.23
C SER A 102 14.19 2.44 7.55
N TYR A 103 14.41 1.16 7.23
CA TYR A 103 15.70 0.48 7.40
C TYR A 103 16.80 1.15 6.57
N GLU A 104 16.50 1.59 5.35
CA GLU A 104 17.48 2.28 4.48
C GLU A 104 17.92 3.64 5.04
N ILE A 105 17.10 4.26 5.88
CA ILE A 105 17.39 5.55 6.51
C ILE A 105 18.06 5.35 7.88
N ASN A 106 17.55 4.42 8.68
CA ASN A 106 18.07 4.08 10.00
C ASN A 106 17.88 2.57 10.26
N PRO A 107 18.91 1.75 10.02
CA PRO A 107 18.83 0.29 10.19
C PRO A 107 18.47 -0.13 11.62
N ASP A 108 17.45 -0.98 11.74
CA ASP A 108 16.98 -1.55 13.01
C ASP A 108 16.33 -2.93 12.74
N PHE A 109 16.14 -3.73 13.78
CA PHE A 109 15.36 -4.98 13.73
C PHE A 109 13.87 -4.74 13.45
N SER A 110 13.37 -3.54 13.70
CA SER A 110 12.00 -3.14 13.33
C SER A 110 11.99 -1.99 12.33
N PHE A 111 11.24 -2.14 11.24
CA PHE A 111 11.18 -1.16 10.16
C PHE A 111 9.81 -1.17 9.46
N VAL A 112 9.54 -0.13 8.69
CA VAL A 112 8.30 0.05 7.93
C VAL A 112 8.62 0.29 6.46
N GLY A 113 7.84 -0.31 5.55
CA GLY A 113 7.89 0.00 4.13
C GLY A 113 6.98 1.16 3.73
N TYR A 114 7.40 1.95 2.74
CA TYR A 114 6.68 3.10 2.22
C TYR A 114 6.62 3.04 0.69
N ALA A 115 5.43 3.14 0.11
CA ALA A 115 5.23 3.17 -1.34
C ALA A 115 4.42 4.39 -1.77
N GLY A 116 4.94 5.14 -2.74
CA GLY A 116 4.22 6.25 -3.37
C GLY A 116 3.64 5.83 -4.72
N VAL A 117 2.32 5.89 -4.91
CA VAL A 117 1.67 5.52 -6.17
C VAL A 117 0.78 6.66 -6.68
N ILE A 118 0.91 6.99 -7.97
CA ILE A 118 0.01 7.92 -8.69
C ILE A 118 -0.85 7.17 -9.69
N TYR A 119 -1.99 7.76 -10.08
CA TYR A 119 -3.00 7.16 -10.97
C TYR A 119 -3.48 8.15 -12.02
#